data_AF-A0A9Q0W8P8-F1
#
_entry.id   AF-A0A9Q0W8P8-F1
#
_cell.length_a   1.000
_cell.length_b   1.000
_cell.length_c   1.000
_cell.angle_alpha   90.00
_cell.angle_beta   90.00
_cell.angle_gamma   90.00
#
_symmetry.space_group_name_H-M   'P 1'
#
loop_
_entity.id
_entity.type
_entity.pdbx_description
1 polymer ?
#
loop_
_entity_poly.entity_id
_entity_poly.type
_entity_poly.pdbx_seq_one_letter_code
_entity_poly.pdbx_strand_id
1 'polypeptide(L)'
;MAIELAMQRALHAQNHNKWLGPKCRNGKEKAAWADCLRLYQDTIAELNRTIPGFRDFGVSDFVLPLMSNNVSKLIRNTLALKDNASSTLPQTYEDSFPGWLKTGDRKLLQTSSPTPNLVVAQDGSGNYRTIKAALDAAAKRSGSRRYTIITGSRSVGGGFTTFNSATVAVTGEGFIARGITFRNTAGPQNHQAVALRSGSDLSVFYRCGFEGYQDTLYVHSQRQFYRECYIYGTVDFIFGNAAVVLQNCMIYARRPMAQQKNVVTAQGRTDPNQNTGNFNP
;
A
#
# COMPACT_ATOMS: atom_id res chain seq x y z
N MET A 1 -17.09 -18.30 -24.02
CA MET A 1 -18.18 -18.32 -23.03
C MET A 1 -18.16 -17.17 -22.01
N ALA A 2 -17.16 -16.97 -21.12
CA ALA A 2 -17.23 -15.88 -20.11
C ALA A 2 -16.98 -14.45 -20.64
N ILE A 3 -16.07 -14.26 -21.60
CA ILE A 3 -15.86 -12.93 -22.22
C ILE A 3 -17.07 -12.53 -23.08
N GLU A 4 -17.70 -13.49 -23.76
CA GLU A 4 -18.99 -13.29 -24.45
C GLU A 4 -20.11 -12.92 -23.47
N LEU A 5 -20.13 -13.54 -22.28
CA LEU A 5 -21.08 -13.18 -21.22
C LEU A 5 -20.82 -11.77 -20.66
N ALA A 6 -19.55 -11.37 -20.49
CA ALA A 6 -19.18 -10.01 -20.10
C ALA A 6 -19.59 -8.99 -21.17
N MET A 7 -19.41 -9.32 -22.45
CA MET A 7 -19.84 -8.52 -23.59
C MET A 7 -21.37 -8.41 -23.65
N GLN A 8 -22.11 -9.50 -23.47
CA GLN A 8 -23.57 -9.50 -23.40
C GLN A 8 -24.08 -8.67 -22.23
N ARG A 9 -23.46 -8.74 -21.06
CA ARG A 9 -23.81 -7.92 -19.89
C ARG A 9 -23.51 -6.44 -20.11
N ALA A 10 -22.38 -6.11 -20.73
CA ALA A 10 -22.04 -4.74 -21.08
C ALA A 10 -23.04 -4.15 -22.10
N LEU A 11 -23.42 -4.93 -23.12
CA LEU A 11 -24.42 -4.53 -24.11
C LEU A 11 -25.82 -4.38 -23.49
N HIS A 12 -26.21 -5.29 -22.60
CA HIS A 12 -27.48 -5.21 -21.88
C HIS A 12 -27.54 -3.98 -20.95
N ALA A 13 -26.46 -3.71 -20.20
CA ALA A 13 -26.33 -2.53 -19.36
C ALA A 13 -26.34 -1.23 -20.18
N GLN A 14 -25.66 -1.20 -21.33
CA GLN A 14 -25.68 -0.05 -22.25
C GLN A 14 -27.09 0.22 -22.78
N ASN A 15 -27.81 -0.81 -23.21
CA ASN A 15 -29.18 -0.68 -23.71
C ASN A 15 -30.15 -0.21 -22.61
N HIS A 16 -30.00 -0.70 -21.39
CA HIS A 16 -30.78 -0.23 -20.24
C HIS A 16 -30.49 1.25 -19.90
N ASN A 17 -29.20 1.64 -19.93
CA ASN A 17 -28.78 2.99 -19.57
C ASN A 17 -29.19 4.04 -20.62
N LYS A 18 -29.29 3.69 -21.90
CA LYS A 18 -29.80 4.59 -22.96
C LYS A 18 -31.18 5.18 -22.64
N TRP A 19 -32.04 4.43 -21.94
CA TRP A 19 -33.39 4.86 -21.61
C TRP A 19 -33.49 5.80 -20.39
N LEU A 20 -32.39 5.97 -19.65
CA LEU A 20 -32.33 6.85 -18.47
C LEU A 20 -32.05 8.33 -18.82
N GLY A 21 -31.54 8.62 -20.03
CA GLY A 21 -31.19 9.98 -20.46
C GLY A 21 -32.35 10.98 -20.42
N PRO A 22 -33.55 10.62 -20.93
CA PRO A 22 -34.73 11.47 -20.84
C PRO A 22 -35.28 11.65 -19.41
N LYS A 23 -34.82 10.85 -18.43
CA LYS A 23 -35.28 10.88 -17.04
C LYS A 23 -34.40 11.71 -16.11
N CYS A 24 -33.26 12.23 -16.58
CA CYS A 24 -32.38 13.10 -15.82
C CYS A 24 -33.05 14.45 -15.52
N ARG A 25 -33.10 14.84 -14.25
CA ARG A 25 -33.85 16.01 -13.75
C ARG A 25 -33.03 17.29 -13.71
N ASN A 26 -31.71 17.19 -13.75
CA ASN A 26 -30.80 18.33 -13.67
C ASN A 26 -29.51 18.12 -14.49
N GLY A 27 -28.74 19.19 -14.67
CA GLY A 27 -27.52 19.16 -15.48
C GLY A 27 -26.43 18.21 -14.95
N LYS A 28 -26.35 18.02 -13.63
CA LYS A 28 -25.38 17.09 -13.01
C LYS A 28 -25.75 15.63 -13.28
N GLU A 29 -27.04 15.28 -13.18
CA GLU A 29 -27.54 13.95 -13.54
C GLU A 29 -27.35 13.65 -15.03
N LYS A 30 -27.56 14.64 -15.90
CA LYS A 30 -27.35 14.49 -17.35
C LYS A 30 -25.87 14.29 -17.69
N ALA A 31 -24.96 14.98 -16.99
CA ALA A 31 -23.52 14.79 -17.14
C ALA A 31 -23.08 13.41 -16.65
N ALA A 32 -23.53 12.98 -15.46
CA ALA A 32 -23.22 11.65 -14.92
C ALA A 32 -23.75 10.52 -15.82
N TRP A 33 -24.95 10.70 -16.40
CA TRP A 33 -25.50 9.75 -17.37
C TRP A 33 -24.66 9.69 -18.65
N ALA A 34 -24.26 10.84 -19.21
CA ALA A 34 -23.44 10.90 -20.41
C ALA A 34 -22.07 10.25 -20.21
N ASP A 35 -21.43 10.47 -19.07
CA ASP A 35 -20.16 9.83 -18.71
C ASP A 35 -20.33 8.32 -18.51
N CYS A 36 -21.42 7.88 -17.88
CA CYS A 36 -21.73 6.46 -17.73
C CYS A 36 -21.97 5.79 -19.10
N LEU A 37 -22.65 6.46 -20.03
CA LEU A 37 -22.88 5.96 -21.38
C LEU A 37 -21.56 5.84 -22.18
N ARG A 38 -20.69 6.85 -22.09
CA ARG A 38 -19.35 6.84 -22.70
C ARG A 38 -18.50 5.70 -22.14
N LEU A 39 -18.52 5.51 -20.82
CA LEU A 39 -17.81 4.42 -20.14
C LEU A 39 -18.21 3.04 -20.66
N TYR A 40 -19.51 2.79 -20.88
CA TYR A 40 -19.96 1.52 -21.46
C TYR A 40 -19.52 1.36 -22.92
N GLN A 41 -19.53 2.42 -23.72
CA GLN A 41 -19.04 2.39 -25.11
C GLN A 41 -17.55 2.03 -25.18
N ASP A 42 -16.74 2.68 -24.35
CA ASP A 42 -15.29 2.43 -24.29
C ASP A 42 -14.97 1.02 -23.80
N THR A 43 -15.74 0.52 -22.83
CA THR A 43 -15.59 -0.86 -22.33
C THR A 43 -15.89 -1.89 -23.41
N ILE A 44 -16.93 -1.67 -24.23
CA ILE A 44 -17.28 -2.56 -25.35
C ILE A 44 -16.19 -2.53 -26.43
N ALA A 45 -15.66 -1.34 -26.75
CA ALA A 45 -14.57 -1.21 -27.73
C ALA A 45 -13.30 -1.94 -27.28
N GLU A 46 -12.95 -1.83 -26.00
CA GLU A 46 -11.77 -2.49 -25.43
C GLU A 46 -11.95 -4.01 -25.41
N LEU A 47 -13.10 -4.52 -24.96
CA LEU A 47 -13.39 -5.95 -25.00
C LEU A 47 -13.28 -6.52 -26.42
N ASN A 48 -13.81 -5.82 -27.43
CA ASN A 48 -13.69 -6.23 -28.84
C ASN A 48 -12.23 -6.28 -29.33
N ARG A 49 -11.36 -5.41 -28.82
CA ARG A 49 -9.95 -5.36 -29.18
C ARG A 49 -9.14 -6.50 -28.57
N THR A 50 -9.50 -6.94 -27.36
CA THR A 50 -8.73 -7.94 -26.61
C THR A 50 -9.18 -9.38 -26.90
N ILE A 51 -10.42 -9.60 -27.35
CA ILE A 51 -10.96 -10.93 -27.69
C ILE A 51 -10.09 -11.73 -28.69
N PRO A 52 -9.59 -11.14 -29.79
CA PRO A 52 -8.75 -11.87 -30.75
C PRO A 52 -7.46 -12.41 -30.11
N GLY A 53 -6.76 -11.58 -29.31
CA GLY A 53 -5.50 -11.99 -28.68
C GLY A 53 -5.65 -13.15 -27.70
N PHE A 54 -6.76 -13.24 -26.95
CA PHE A 54 -6.99 -14.38 -26.05
C PHE A 54 -7.24 -15.70 -26.78
N ARG A 55 -7.80 -15.66 -28.00
CA ARG A 55 -7.99 -16.85 -28.84
C ARG A 55 -6.66 -17.35 -29.40
N ASP A 56 -5.76 -16.44 -29.76
CA ASP A 56 -4.47 -16.77 -30.36
C ASP A 56 -3.49 -17.44 -29.37
N PHE A 57 -3.62 -17.15 -28.07
CA PHE A 57 -2.76 -17.74 -27.03
C PHE A 57 -3.32 -19.01 -26.35
N GLY A 58 -4.51 -19.49 -26.74
CA GLY A 58 -5.08 -20.74 -26.19
C GLY A 58 -5.37 -20.71 -24.68
N VAL A 59 -5.44 -19.54 -24.05
CA VAL A 59 -5.56 -19.36 -22.58
C VAL A 59 -7.00 -19.27 -22.07
N SER A 60 -7.99 -19.58 -22.91
CA SER A 60 -9.41 -19.47 -22.56
C SER A 60 -9.80 -20.23 -21.30
N ASP A 61 -9.14 -21.37 -21.05
CA ASP A 61 -9.56 -22.33 -20.03
C ASP A 61 -9.01 -22.01 -18.63
N PHE A 62 -7.89 -21.29 -18.56
CA PHE A 62 -7.24 -20.92 -17.30
C PHE A 62 -7.81 -19.64 -16.68
N VAL A 63 -8.36 -18.77 -17.53
CA VAL A 63 -8.86 -17.44 -17.13
C VAL A 63 -10.34 -17.49 -16.68
N LEU A 64 -11.06 -18.57 -17.01
CA LEU A 64 -12.49 -18.74 -16.77
C LEU A 64 -12.93 -18.65 -15.28
N PRO A 65 -12.23 -19.25 -14.31
CA PRO A 65 -12.61 -19.14 -12.89
C PRO A 65 -12.27 -17.77 -12.28
N LEU A 66 -11.26 -17.08 -12.82
CA LEU A 66 -10.80 -15.76 -12.35
C LEU A 66 -11.73 -14.62 -12.78
N MET A 67 -12.40 -14.75 -13.93
CA MET A 67 -13.27 -13.70 -14.50
C MET A 67 -14.73 -13.78 -14.04
N SER A 68 -15.21 -14.95 -13.58
CA SER A 68 -16.61 -15.11 -13.17
C SER A 68 -16.94 -14.38 -11.86
N ASN A 69 -15.95 -14.13 -11.02
CA ASN A 69 -16.15 -13.38 -9.79
C ASN A 69 -15.64 -11.96 -9.97
N ASN A 70 -16.58 -11.08 -10.34
CA ASN A 70 -16.47 -9.63 -10.19
C ASN A 70 -15.86 -8.87 -11.39
N VAL A 71 -16.51 -9.00 -12.56
CA VAL A 71 -16.26 -8.18 -13.76
C VAL A 71 -16.21 -6.68 -13.43
N SER A 72 -17.02 -6.21 -12.46
CA SER A 72 -17.00 -4.82 -11.97
C SER A 72 -15.71 -4.39 -11.25
N LYS A 73 -14.92 -5.35 -10.76
CA LYS A 73 -13.60 -5.13 -10.14
C LYS A 73 -12.50 -5.07 -11.21
N LEU A 74 -12.62 -5.92 -12.23
CA LEU A 74 -11.74 -5.90 -13.40
C LEU A 74 -11.90 -4.63 -14.23
N ILE A 75 -13.14 -4.20 -14.52
CA ILE A 75 -13.39 -2.94 -15.23
C ILE A 75 -12.78 -1.75 -14.47
N ARG A 76 -12.88 -1.71 -13.13
CA ARG A 76 -12.25 -0.66 -12.30
C ARG A 76 -10.72 -0.67 -12.39
N ASN A 77 -10.10 -1.84 -12.31
CA ASN A 77 -8.65 -1.95 -12.39
C ASN A 77 -8.11 -1.62 -13.79
N THR A 78 -8.84 -1.99 -14.85
CA THR A 78 -8.46 -1.64 -16.23
C THR A 78 -8.65 -0.14 -16.51
N LEU A 79 -9.66 0.50 -15.91
CA LEU A 79 -9.89 1.94 -16.04
C LEU A 79 -8.76 2.76 -15.37
N ALA A 80 -8.28 2.29 -14.21
CA ALA A 80 -7.13 2.89 -13.51
C ALA A 80 -5.82 2.84 -14.33
N LEU A 81 -5.69 1.89 -15.26
CA LEU A 81 -4.54 1.79 -16.16
C LEU A 81 -4.66 2.70 -17.39
N LYS A 82 -5.88 3.04 -17.84
CA LYS A 82 -6.12 3.87 -19.04
C LYS A 82 -6.01 5.38 -18.75
N ASP A 83 -6.30 5.81 -17.52
CA ASP A 83 -6.14 7.22 -17.10
C ASP A 83 -4.69 7.73 -17.20
N ASN A 84 -3.69 6.84 -17.28
CA ASN A 84 -2.29 7.23 -17.50
C ASN A 84 -1.91 7.45 -18.97
N ALA A 85 -2.78 7.13 -19.94
CA ALA A 85 -2.39 7.10 -21.36
C ALA A 85 -2.96 8.24 -22.21
N SER A 86 -3.96 9.00 -21.78
CA SER A 86 -4.46 10.11 -22.58
C SER A 86 -5.31 11.12 -21.78
N SER A 87 -4.69 12.17 -21.26
CA SER A 87 -5.23 13.54 -21.38
C SER A 87 -4.27 14.57 -20.78
N THR A 88 -3.88 15.50 -21.65
CA THR A 88 -3.44 16.85 -21.31
C THR A 88 -4.46 17.53 -20.40
N LEU A 89 -4.17 17.59 -19.10
CA LEU A 89 -4.83 18.49 -18.16
C LEU A 89 -3.75 19.24 -17.36
N PRO A 90 -4.02 20.47 -16.91
CA PRO A 90 -3.03 21.29 -16.19
C PRO A 90 -2.53 20.54 -14.95
N GLN A 91 -1.23 20.58 -14.73
CA GLN A 91 -0.56 20.02 -13.57
C GLN A 91 -1.17 20.53 -12.26
N THR A 92 -1.95 19.69 -11.58
CA THR A 92 -2.07 19.67 -10.11
C THR A 92 -2.52 18.27 -9.64
N TYR A 93 -1.61 17.29 -9.71
CA TYR A 93 -1.70 16.02 -8.98
C TYR A 93 -1.34 16.20 -7.48
N GLU A 94 -1.81 17.28 -6.85
CA GLU A 94 -1.74 17.46 -5.39
C GLU A 94 -3.03 16.97 -4.76
N ASP A 95 -3.15 15.65 -4.51
CA ASP A 95 -3.80 15.10 -3.30
C ASP A 95 -3.96 13.57 -3.38
N SER A 96 -2.84 12.84 -3.46
CA SER A 96 -2.83 11.37 -3.28
C SER A 96 -2.63 10.96 -1.81
N PHE A 97 -3.18 11.74 -0.87
CA PHE A 97 -3.22 11.40 0.55
C PHE A 97 -4.66 11.05 0.95
N PRO A 98 -4.88 10.16 1.94
CA PRO A 98 -6.22 9.81 2.39
C PRO A 98 -7.02 11.05 2.86
N GLY A 99 -8.32 11.06 2.58
CA GLY A 99 -9.20 12.20 2.92
C GLY A 99 -9.24 12.57 4.40
N TRP A 100 -8.91 11.63 5.29
CA TRP A 100 -8.84 11.85 6.74
C TRP A 100 -7.57 12.58 7.20
N LEU A 101 -6.51 12.65 6.37
CA LEU A 101 -5.31 13.40 6.69
C LEU A 101 -5.57 14.89 6.46
N LYS A 102 -5.39 15.73 7.48
CA LYS A 102 -5.67 17.18 7.40
C LYS A 102 -4.72 17.87 6.42
N THR A 103 -5.19 18.96 5.78
CA THR A 103 -4.40 19.72 4.79
C THR A 103 -3.08 20.26 5.36
N GLY A 104 -3.06 20.68 6.63
CA GLY A 104 -1.83 21.13 7.30
C GLY A 104 -0.76 20.03 7.39
N ASP A 105 -1.18 18.80 7.72
CA ASP A 105 -0.28 17.65 7.81
C ASP A 105 0.22 17.23 6.42
N ARG A 106 -0.63 17.28 5.38
CA ARG A 106 -0.23 17.02 3.98
C ARG A 106 0.90 17.95 3.53
N LYS A 107 0.74 19.26 3.76
CA LYS A 107 1.75 20.27 3.44
C LYS A 107 3.05 20.00 4.20
N LEU A 108 2.97 19.61 5.47
CA LEU A 108 4.14 19.23 6.25
C LEU A 108 4.84 18.00 5.65
N LEU A 109 4.08 16.99 5.22
CA LEU A 109 4.62 15.77 4.62
C LEU A 109 5.30 16.01 3.26
N GLN A 110 4.72 16.85 2.40
CA GLN A 110 5.19 17.09 1.03
C GLN A 110 6.46 17.94 0.91
N THR A 111 7.00 18.46 2.01
CA THR A 111 8.30 19.15 2.00
C THR A 111 9.43 18.17 1.55
N SER A 112 10.59 18.64 1.07
CA SER A 112 11.64 17.77 0.47
C SER A 112 12.39 16.87 1.49
N SER A 113 12.71 15.60 1.12
CA SER A 113 13.33 14.58 2.02
C SER A 113 14.73 14.06 1.57
N PRO A 114 15.69 13.87 2.50
CA PRO A 114 17.10 13.42 2.24
C PRO A 114 17.64 12.32 3.19
N THR A 115 18.92 11.85 3.04
CA THR A 115 19.75 10.70 3.59
C THR A 115 20.22 10.62 5.09
N PRO A 116 20.65 9.42 5.62
CA PRO A 116 21.46 9.11 6.82
C PRO A 116 22.14 10.16 7.70
N ASN A 117 21.76 10.51 8.94
CA ASN A 117 22.71 11.29 9.79
C ASN A 117 22.86 10.86 11.25
N LEU A 118 21.83 10.36 11.95
CA LEU A 118 21.91 9.97 13.37
C LEU A 118 21.15 8.65 13.65
N VAL A 119 21.76 7.75 14.43
CA VAL A 119 21.19 6.45 14.82
C VAL A 119 20.99 6.41 16.34
N VAL A 120 19.80 5.98 16.80
CA VAL A 120 19.48 5.79 18.22
C VAL A 120 19.29 4.30 18.50
N ALA A 121 20.06 3.77 19.44
CA ALA A 121 20.03 2.36 19.83
C ALA A 121 20.20 2.21 21.35
N GLN A 122 19.26 1.54 22.01
CA GLN A 122 19.33 1.31 23.46
C GLN A 122 20.43 0.32 23.85
N ASP A 123 20.80 -0.58 22.95
CA ASP A 123 21.89 -1.56 23.12
C ASP A 123 23.30 -0.94 22.96
N GLY A 124 23.38 0.35 22.62
CA GLY A 124 24.64 1.07 22.41
C GLY A 124 25.24 0.92 21.00
N SER A 125 24.56 0.23 20.08
CA SER A 125 25.01 0.09 18.67
C SER A 125 24.82 1.36 17.82
N GLY A 126 24.22 2.41 18.39
CA GLY A 126 23.91 3.69 17.74
C GLY A 126 24.64 4.87 18.37
N ASN A 127 24.48 6.06 17.78
CA ASN A 127 25.09 7.30 18.27
C ASN A 127 24.53 7.74 19.63
N TYR A 128 23.26 7.44 19.92
CA TYR A 128 22.60 7.81 21.17
C TYR A 128 21.77 6.66 21.75
N ARG A 129 21.63 6.62 23.07
CA ARG A 129 20.84 5.61 23.79
C ARG A 129 19.40 6.02 24.07
N THR A 130 19.10 7.32 23.96
CA THR A 130 17.76 7.86 24.21
C THR A 130 17.33 8.79 23.09
N ILE A 131 16.02 8.79 22.83
CA ILE A 131 15.40 9.67 21.83
C ILE A 131 15.61 11.14 22.20
N LYS A 132 15.53 11.48 23.50
CA LYS A 132 15.77 12.85 24.01
C LYS A 132 17.18 13.35 23.70
N ALA A 133 18.21 12.56 23.94
CA ALA A 133 19.58 12.95 23.64
C ALA A 133 19.83 13.16 22.14
N ALA A 134 19.20 12.33 21.30
CA ALA A 134 19.25 12.49 19.86
C ALA A 134 18.49 13.75 19.39
N LEU A 135 17.35 14.07 20.01
CA LEU A 135 16.58 15.29 19.75
C LEU A 135 17.36 16.55 20.16
N ASP A 136 18.01 16.54 21.33
CA ASP A 136 18.83 17.65 21.83
C ASP A 136 20.06 17.90 20.94
N ALA A 137 20.69 16.83 20.44
CA ALA A 137 21.80 16.92 19.49
C ALA A 137 21.35 17.35 18.08
N ALA A 138 20.18 16.91 17.65
CA ALA A 138 19.58 17.33 16.39
C ALA A 138 19.16 18.81 16.43
N ALA A 139 18.69 19.32 17.57
CA ALA A 139 18.31 20.72 17.74
C ALA A 139 19.49 21.70 17.55
N LYS A 140 20.73 21.26 17.78
CA LYS A 140 21.96 22.08 17.65
C LYS A 140 22.51 22.19 16.22
N ARG A 141 21.95 21.49 15.24
CA ARG A 141 22.46 21.46 13.85
C ARG A 141 21.49 22.15 12.89
N SER A 142 21.87 23.32 12.36
CA SER A 142 21.15 23.99 11.28
C SER A 142 21.62 23.43 9.93
N GLY A 143 20.80 22.62 9.26
CA GLY A 143 21.16 21.98 7.98
C GLY A 143 20.09 21.01 7.47
N SER A 144 19.76 21.12 6.19
CA SER A 144 18.59 20.56 5.51
C SER A 144 18.65 19.06 5.18
N ARG A 145 19.46 18.24 5.88
CA ARG A 145 19.43 16.78 5.68
C ARG A 145 19.63 16.02 7.00
N ARG A 146 18.63 15.24 7.41
CA ARG A 146 18.65 14.37 8.59
C ARG A 146 17.88 13.08 8.28
N TYR A 147 18.53 11.92 8.27
CA TYR A 147 17.84 10.66 8.61
C TYR A 147 18.07 10.36 10.08
N THR A 148 17.00 9.87 10.67
CA THR A 148 16.97 9.28 11.99
C THR A 148 16.73 7.78 11.83
N ILE A 149 17.50 6.93 12.51
CA ILE A 149 17.27 5.48 12.56
C ILE A 149 17.00 5.07 14.02
N ILE A 150 15.90 4.37 14.26
CA ILE A 150 15.60 3.71 15.53
C ILE A 150 15.86 2.21 15.34
N THR A 151 16.73 1.63 16.15
CA THR A 151 17.15 0.23 16.00
C THR A 151 16.99 -0.60 17.28
N GLY A 152 16.72 -1.89 17.11
CA GLY A 152 16.65 -2.90 18.15
C GLY A 152 16.96 -4.28 17.59
N SER A 153 17.01 -5.31 18.44
CA SER A 153 17.47 -6.66 18.06
C SER A 153 16.67 -7.80 18.70
N ARG A 154 15.50 -7.49 19.30
CA ARG A 154 14.61 -8.49 19.90
C ARG A 154 14.03 -9.39 18.82
N SER A 155 13.88 -10.67 19.14
CA SER A 155 13.45 -11.70 18.19
C SER A 155 12.89 -12.93 18.92
N VAL A 156 12.20 -13.79 18.17
CA VAL A 156 11.71 -15.08 18.69
C VAL A 156 12.85 -16.03 19.03
N GLY A 157 13.91 -16.08 18.22
CA GLY A 157 15.13 -16.83 18.56
C GLY A 157 15.79 -16.36 19.86
N GLY A 158 15.59 -15.09 20.23
CA GLY A 158 16.05 -14.51 21.50
C GLY A 158 15.06 -14.64 22.67
N GLY A 159 13.99 -15.43 22.55
CA GLY A 159 13.03 -15.69 23.63
C GLY A 159 11.87 -14.68 23.75
N PHE A 160 11.70 -13.77 22.79
CA PHE A 160 10.55 -12.87 22.74
C PHE A 160 9.41 -13.49 21.91
N THR A 161 8.19 -12.99 22.05
CA THR A 161 7.13 -13.28 21.07
C THR A 161 7.29 -12.38 19.84
N THR A 162 6.76 -12.77 18.68
CA THR A 162 6.73 -11.89 17.49
C THR A 162 6.17 -10.52 17.82
N PHE A 163 5.07 -10.46 18.58
CA PHE A 163 4.43 -9.21 18.99
C PHE A 163 5.35 -8.31 19.86
N ASN A 164 6.10 -8.92 20.79
CA ASN A 164 7.00 -8.22 21.71
C ASN A 164 8.43 -8.02 21.15
N SER A 165 8.71 -8.55 19.95
CA SER A 165 9.99 -8.35 19.25
C SER A 165 10.12 -6.98 18.59
N ALA A 166 9.02 -6.22 18.50
CA ALA A 166 8.97 -4.93 17.83
C ALA A 166 9.98 -3.93 18.40
N THR A 167 10.85 -3.39 17.53
CA THR A 167 11.76 -2.29 17.88
C THR A 167 10.97 -1.03 18.24
N VAL A 168 9.92 -0.73 17.46
CA VAL A 168 8.93 0.30 17.78
C VAL A 168 7.54 -0.27 17.66
N ALA A 169 6.70 -0.01 18.67
CA ALA A 169 5.28 -0.31 18.66
C ALA A 169 4.47 0.98 18.72
N VAL A 170 3.51 1.14 17.80
CA VAL A 170 2.66 2.33 17.69
C VAL A 170 1.20 1.92 17.89
N THR A 171 0.54 2.55 18.87
CA THR A 171 -0.88 2.30 19.20
C THR A 171 -1.73 3.57 19.25
N GLY A 172 -1.14 4.76 19.44
CA GLY A 172 -1.88 6.02 19.51
C GLY A 172 -2.46 6.41 18.14
N GLU A 173 -3.75 6.76 18.09
CA GLU A 173 -4.48 7.16 16.88
C GLU A 173 -3.83 8.37 16.17
N GLY A 174 -3.90 8.41 14.84
CA GLY A 174 -3.44 9.55 14.06
C GLY A 174 -1.92 9.70 14.05
N PHE A 175 -1.17 8.65 14.38
CA PHE A 175 0.28 8.70 14.41
C PHE A 175 0.85 8.99 13.01
N ILE A 176 1.76 9.96 12.93
CA ILE A 176 2.45 10.33 11.70
C ILE A 176 3.95 10.19 11.88
N ALA A 177 4.58 9.39 11.02
CA ALA A 177 6.04 9.32 10.91
C ALA A 177 6.50 9.74 9.51
N ARG A 178 7.61 10.47 9.47
CA ARG A 178 8.22 10.92 8.21
C ARG A 178 9.74 10.93 8.26
N GLY A 179 10.37 10.43 7.20
CA GLY A 179 11.84 10.53 7.03
C GLY A 179 12.65 9.79 8.11
N ILE A 180 12.07 8.76 8.72
CA ILE A 180 12.67 7.97 9.79
C ILE A 180 12.73 6.50 9.39
N THR A 181 13.79 5.80 9.81
CA THR A 181 13.95 4.35 9.59
C THR A 181 13.76 3.59 10.90
N PHE A 182 12.95 2.53 10.86
CA PHE A 182 12.81 1.55 11.92
C PHE A 182 13.54 0.27 11.50
N ARG A 183 14.47 -0.19 12.33
CA ARG A 183 15.35 -1.32 12.00
C ARG A 183 15.36 -2.37 13.10
N ASN A 184 15.22 -3.64 12.73
CA ASN A 184 15.55 -4.76 13.60
C ASN A 184 16.80 -5.49 13.08
N THR A 185 17.84 -5.57 13.92
CA THR A 185 19.16 -6.11 13.60
C THR A 185 19.36 -7.56 14.05
N ALA A 186 18.32 -8.26 14.50
CA ALA A 186 18.43 -9.65 14.96
C ALA A 186 19.04 -10.59 13.91
N GLY A 187 18.81 -10.33 12.62
CA GLY A 187 19.31 -11.18 11.54
C GLY A 187 18.41 -12.38 11.24
N PRO A 188 18.62 -13.04 10.09
CA PRO A 188 17.72 -14.10 9.61
C PRO A 188 17.76 -15.38 10.45
N GLN A 189 18.88 -15.65 11.14
CA GLN A 189 19.07 -16.82 12.00
C GLN A 189 18.23 -16.78 13.28
N ASN A 190 17.71 -15.61 13.66
CA ASN A 190 16.98 -15.40 14.90
C ASN A 190 15.45 -15.44 14.71
N HIS A 191 14.99 -15.96 13.57
CA HIS A 191 13.57 -16.09 13.23
C HIS A 191 12.82 -14.74 13.24
N GLN A 192 11.56 -14.70 13.68
CA GLN A 192 10.71 -13.51 13.61
C GLN A 192 11.30 -12.35 14.43
N ALA A 193 11.45 -11.18 13.80
CA ALA A 193 12.05 -10.00 14.43
C ALA A 193 11.48 -8.69 13.83
N VAL A 194 10.54 -8.09 14.55
CA VAL A 194 9.75 -6.95 14.04
C VAL A 194 10.51 -5.63 14.16
N ALA A 195 10.59 -4.88 13.06
CA ALA A 195 11.15 -3.52 13.05
C ALA A 195 10.11 -2.47 13.48
N LEU A 196 8.91 -2.54 12.90
CA LEU A 196 7.78 -1.71 13.32
C LEU A 196 6.53 -2.58 13.49
N ARG A 197 5.84 -2.43 14.61
CA ARG A 197 4.45 -2.88 14.78
C ARG A 197 3.52 -1.68 14.88
N SER A 198 2.55 -1.58 13.98
CA SER A 198 1.50 -0.56 14.04
C SER A 198 0.14 -1.21 14.28
N GLY A 199 -0.53 -0.79 15.35
CA GLY A 199 -1.96 -1.01 15.60
C GLY A 199 -2.71 0.32 15.73
N SER A 200 -2.14 1.40 15.20
CA SER A 200 -2.68 2.76 15.27
C SER A 200 -3.65 3.01 14.13
N ASP A 201 -4.86 3.46 14.46
CA ASP A 201 -5.85 3.86 13.48
C ASP A 201 -5.51 5.23 12.87
N LEU A 202 -5.82 5.40 11.59
CA LEU A 202 -5.49 6.60 10.83
C LEU A 202 -3.99 6.96 10.88
N SER A 203 -3.12 5.95 10.88
CA SER A 203 -1.66 6.18 10.92
C SER A 203 -1.08 6.43 9.53
N VAL A 204 -0.09 7.34 9.45
CA VAL A 204 0.64 7.67 8.21
C VAL A 204 2.14 7.44 8.40
N PHE A 205 2.74 6.77 7.43
CA PHE A 205 4.19 6.64 7.29
C PHE A 205 4.60 7.17 5.92
N TYR A 206 5.36 8.26 5.89
CA TYR A 206 5.78 8.91 4.64
C TYR A 206 7.29 8.95 4.51
N ARG A 207 7.85 8.35 3.45
CA ARG A 207 9.30 8.26 3.25
C ARG A 207 10.02 7.65 4.45
N CYS A 208 9.41 6.62 5.02
CA CYS A 208 9.98 5.84 6.12
C CYS A 208 10.75 4.62 5.59
N GLY A 209 11.77 4.20 6.33
CA GLY A 209 12.47 2.94 6.12
C GLY A 209 11.99 1.88 7.11
N PHE A 210 11.79 0.66 6.63
CA PHE A 210 11.46 -0.51 7.45
C PHE A 210 12.44 -1.62 7.11
N GLU A 211 13.35 -1.92 8.03
CA GLU A 211 14.48 -2.80 7.75
C GLU A 211 14.54 -3.97 8.72
N GLY A 212 14.50 -5.18 8.17
CA GLY A 212 14.65 -6.41 8.94
C GLY A 212 14.89 -7.62 8.04
N TYR A 213 14.58 -8.80 8.56
CA TYR A 213 14.59 -10.05 7.83
C TYR A 213 13.19 -10.67 7.87
N GLN A 214 12.93 -11.61 8.77
CA GLN A 214 11.62 -12.22 8.93
C GLN A 214 10.71 -11.31 9.77
N ASP A 215 9.44 -11.16 9.37
CA ASP A 215 8.41 -10.39 10.09
C ASP A 215 8.76 -8.91 10.28
N THR A 216 9.33 -8.25 9.26
CA THR A 216 9.86 -6.87 9.40
C THR A 216 8.79 -5.84 9.76
N LEU A 217 7.70 -5.76 9.00
CA LEU A 217 6.64 -4.77 9.17
C LEU A 217 5.34 -5.46 9.59
N TYR A 218 4.98 -5.27 10.87
CA TYR A 218 3.75 -5.83 11.44
C TYR A 218 2.61 -4.80 11.37
N VAL A 219 1.85 -4.85 10.28
CA VAL A 219 0.59 -4.11 10.08
C VAL A 219 -0.54 -4.79 10.87
N HIS A 220 -0.45 -4.72 12.20
CA HIS A 220 -1.24 -5.53 13.13
C HIS A 220 -2.75 -5.35 12.95
N SER A 221 -3.27 -4.12 13.01
CA SER A 221 -4.71 -3.82 13.01
C SER A 221 -4.99 -2.37 12.58
N GLN A 222 -6.28 -2.02 12.43
CA GLN A 222 -6.76 -0.66 12.10
C GLN A 222 -6.37 -0.15 10.70
N ARG A 223 -6.66 1.13 10.40
CA ARG A 223 -6.42 1.76 9.09
C ARG A 223 -5.05 2.42 9.05
N GLN A 224 -4.25 2.10 8.04
CA GLN A 224 -2.87 2.56 7.95
C GLN A 224 -2.50 2.95 6.51
N PHE A 225 -1.68 3.98 6.35
CA PHE A 225 -1.24 4.47 5.04
C PHE A 225 0.28 4.63 5.00
N TYR A 226 0.93 3.95 4.06
CA TYR A 226 2.37 4.00 3.83
C TYR A 226 2.61 4.57 2.44
N ARG A 227 3.41 5.63 2.34
CA ARG A 227 3.69 6.27 1.04
C ARG A 227 5.16 6.62 0.86
N GLU A 228 5.70 6.31 -0.32
CA GLU A 228 7.12 6.54 -0.66
C GLU A 228 8.09 5.88 0.32
N CYS A 229 7.67 4.78 0.96
CA CYS A 229 8.47 4.07 1.96
C CYS A 229 9.37 3.01 1.32
N TYR A 230 10.41 2.63 2.05
CA TYR A 230 11.33 1.56 1.69
C TYR A 230 11.17 0.41 2.67
N ILE A 231 10.80 -0.77 2.18
CA ILE A 231 10.54 -1.94 3.02
C ILE A 231 11.48 -3.07 2.59
N TYR A 232 12.22 -3.60 3.55
CA TYR A 232 13.19 -4.66 3.31
C TYR A 232 12.93 -5.87 4.21
N GLY A 233 12.96 -7.08 3.64
CA GLY A 233 12.87 -8.30 4.44
C GLY A 233 12.98 -9.58 3.62
N THR A 234 12.66 -10.71 4.26
CA THR A 234 12.80 -12.05 3.66
C THR A 234 11.48 -12.82 3.68
N VAL A 235 11.16 -13.46 4.80
CA VAL A 235 9.93 -14.21 5.04
C VAL A 235 8.90 -13.32 5.71
N ASP A 236 7.66 -13.33 5.23
CA ASP A 236 6.48 -12.66 5.79
C ASP A 236 6.73 -11.21 6.22
N PHE A 237 7.54 -10.48 5.46
CA PHE A 237 8.11 -9.23 5.96
C PHE A 237 7.15 -8.03 5.92
N ILE A 238 5.94 -8.22 5.37
CA ILE A 238 4.77 -7.36 5.57
C ILE A 238 3.59 -8.25 5.98
N PHE A 239 3.21 -8.24 7.25
CA PHE A 239 2.24 -9.18 7.78
C PHE A 239 1.28 -8.56 8.79
N GLY A 240 0.14 -9.21 8.98
CA GLY A 240 -0.89 -8.79 9.92
C GLY A 240 -2.28 -8.70 9.28
N ASN A 241 -3.19 -8.01 9.96
CA ASN A 241 -4.59 -7.93 9.58
C ASN A 241 -5.13 -6.48 9.60
N ALA A 242 -4.29 -5.49 9.31
CA ALA A 242 -4.74 -4.11 9.12
C ALA A 242 -5.53 -3.93 7.81
N ALA A 243 -6.24 -2.81 7.72
CA ALA A 243 -6.67 -2.23 6.45
C ALA A 243 -5.57 -1.25 6.00
N VAL A 244 -4.66 -1.71 5.13
CA VAL A 244 -3.45 -0.96 4.79
C VAL A 244 -3.33 -0.68 3.30
N VAL A 245 -2.86 0.52 2.96
CA VAL A 245 -2.48 0.90 1.60
C VAL A 245 -1.00 1.28 1.60
N LEU A 246 -0.25 0.66 0.69
CA LEU A 246 1.15 0.96 0.39
C LEU A 246 1.23 1.60 -0.99
N GLN A 247 1.45 2.91 -1.05
CA GLN A 247 1.46 3.67 -2.30
C GLN A 247 2.86 4.18 -2.63
N ASN A 248 3.34 3.92 -3.85
CA ASN A 248 4.67 4.33 -4.32
C ASN A 248 5.81 3.86 -3.38
N CYS A 249 5.62 2.74 -2.69
CA CYS A 249 6.64 2.15 -1.83
C CYS A 249 7.58 1.25 -2.64
N MET A 250 8.85 1.22 -2.26
CA MET A 250 9.83 0.28 -2.77
C MET A 250 9.93 -0.92 -1.83
N ILE A 251 9.66 -2.11 -2.35
CA ILE A 251 9.63 -3.36 -1.59
C ILE A 251 10.80 -4.23 -2.06
N TYR A 252 11.79 -4.40 -1.20
CA TYR A 252 13.04 -5.10 -1.50
C TYR A 252 13.16 -6.41 -0.71
N ALA A 253 12.97 -7.52 -1.42
CA ALA A 253 13.31 -8.83 -0.91
C ALA A 253 14.84 -8.95 -0.73
N ARG A 254 15.27 -9.37 0.46
CA ARG A 254 16.68 -9.65 0.81
C ARG A 254 17.01 -11.12 0.54
N ARG A 255 18.30 -11.47 0.58
CA ARG A 255 18.73 -12.87 0.49
C ARG A 255 18.25 -13.63 1.74
N PRO A 256 17.42 -14.68 1.60
CA PRO A 256 17.00 -15.51 2.73
C PRO A 256 18.11 -16.50 3.13
N MET A 257 17.90 -17.26 4.21
CA MET A 257 18.79 -18.39 4.53
C MET A 257 18.65 -19.52 3.50
N ALA A 258 19.59 -20.46 3.51
CA ALA A 258 19.49 -21.65 2.69
C ALA A 258 18.13 -22.37 2.92
N GLN A 259 17.49 -22.81 1.85
CA GLN A 259 16.18 -23.49 1.84
C GLN A 259 14.96 -22.64 2.26
N GLN A 260 15.16 -21.39 2.68
CA GLN A 260 14.04 -20.46 2.89
C GLN A 260 13.64 -19.76 1.59
N LYS A 261 12.34 -19.46 1.46
CA LYS A 261 11.77 -18.68 0.36
C LYS A 261 11.32 -17.33 0.88
N ASN A 262 11.52 -16.29 0.09
CA ASN A 262 10.98 -14.98 0.43
C ASN A 262 9.46 -14.97 0.24
N VAL A 263 8.77 -14.33 1.17
CA VAL A 263 7.33 -14.10 1.11
C VAL A 263 7.10 -12.64 1.42
N VAL A 264 6.56 -11.89 0.45
CA VAL A 264 6.36 -10.44 0.59
C VAL A 264 5.27 -10.14 1.61
N THR A 265 4.16 -10.89 1.56
CA THR A 265 3.03 -10.67 2.45
C THR A 265 2.47 -11.95 3.06
N ALA A 266 2.16 -11.90 4.35
CA ALA A 266 1.32 -12.87 5.03
C ALA A 266 0.10 -12.14 5.63
N GLN A 267 -0.98 -12.09 4.84
CA GLN A 267 -2.22 -11.41 5.23
C GLN A 267 -3.05 -12.35 6.11
N GLY A 268 -3.44 -11.86 7.30
CA GLY A 268 -4.07 -12.66 8.36
C GLY A 268 -5.58 -12.48 8.49
N ARG A 269 -6.32 -12.16 7.43
CA ARG A 269 -7.79 -12.04 7.50
C ARG A 269 -8.39 -13.43 7.66
N THR A 270 -9.03 -13.66 8.80
CA THR A 270 -9.65 -14.94 9.16
C THR A 270 -11.16 -14.97 8.94
N ASP A 271 -11.80 -13.81 8.79
CA ASP A 271 -13.25 -13.68 8.62
C ASP A 271 -13.58 -12.83 7.38
N PRO A 272 -14.45 -13.30 6.46
CA PRO A 272 -14.83 -12.54 5.27
C PRO A 272 -15.51 -11.19 5.54
N ASN A 273 -16.09 -10.99 6.72
CA ASN A 273 -16.74 -9.75 7.15
C ASN A 273 -15.75 -8.70 7.68
N GLN A 274 -14.48 -9.06 7.87
CA GLN A 274 -13.45 -8.10 8.23
C GLN A 274 -13.08 -7.23 7.03
N ASN A 275 -13.20 -5.92 7.21
CA ASN A 275 -12.82 -4.91 6.22
C ASN A 275 -11.30 -4.65 6.23
N THR A 276 -10.51 -5.72 6.22
CA THR A 276 -9.04 -5.71 6.31
C THR A 276 -8.41 -6.30 5.04
N GLY A 277 -7.13 -6.02 4.80
CA GLY A 277 -6.42 -6.46 3.61
C GLY A 277 -5.21 -5.59 3.30
N ASN A 278 -4.18 -6.18 2.69
CA ASN A 278 -2.90 -5.51 2.46
C ASN A 278 -2.71 -4.86 1.08
N PHE A 279 -3.70 -4.94 0.18
CA PHE A 279 -3.67 -4.24 -1.10
C PHE A 279 -5.08 -3.93 -1.58
N ASN A 280 -5.31 -2.66 -1.94
CA ASN A 280 -6.27 -2.30 -2.97
C ASN A 280 -5.42 -1.66 -4.09
N PRO A 281 -5.22 -2.35 -5.23
CA PRO A 281 -4.50 -1.78 -6.36
C PRO A 281 -5.18 -0.51 -6.88
#